data_AF-A0A2H1L0R1-F1
#
_entry.id   AF-A0A2H1L0R1-F1
#
_cell.length_a   1.000
_cell.length_b   1.000
_cell.length_c   1.000
_cell.angle_alpha   90.00
_cell.angle_beta   90.00
_cell.angle_gamma   90.00
#
_symmetry.space_group_name_H-M   'P 1'
#
loop_
_entity.id
_entity.type
_entity.pdbx_description
1 polymer ?
#
loop_
_entity_poly.entity_id
_entity_poly.type
_entity_poly.pdbx_seq_one_letter_code
_entity_poly.pdbx_strand_id
1 'polypeptide(L)'
;RRRSFTPAQKLELLTQYEDACTGKEGGAFLREQGLYSSQIAEWRKLRDAGALTGKKPGETIGKLSAEQVEIARLRRQLEVSEGRLERTEAALGIMEKLSAFFENAIKESPDEPKSRKK
;
A
#
# COMPACT_ATOMS: atom_id res chain seq x y z
N ARG A 1 -5.52 -18.34 -30.34
CA ARG A 1 -4.10 -18.37 -29.92
C ARG A 1 -4.00 -17.57 -28.62
N ARG A 2 -3.52 -18.14 -27.50
CA ARG A 2 -3.40 -17.40 -26.22
C ARG A 2 -2.31 -16.33 -26.35
N ARG A 3 -2.59 -15.08 -25.97
CA ARG A 3 -1.61 -13.99 -25.95
C ARG A 3 -0.56 -14.30 -24.88
N SER A 4 0.71 -14.36 -25.26
CA SER A 4 1.83 -14.59 -24.34
C SER A 4 2.54 -13.26 -24.09
N PHE A 5 2.72 -12.91 -22.82
CA PHE A 5 3.45 -11.70 -22.43
C PHE A 5 4.86 -12.06 -21.96
N THR A 6 5.84 -11.28 -22.40
CA THR A 6 7.21 -11.37 -21.86
C THR A 6 7.23 -10.87 -20.41
N PRO A 7 8.24 -11.26 -19.60
CA PRO A 7 8.37 -10.75 -18.23
C PRO A 7 8.41 -9.22 -18.16
N ALA A 8 9.12 -8.57 -19.09
CA ALA A 8 9.19 -7.12 -19.20
C ALA A 8 7.81 -6.50 -19.50
N GLN A 9 7.06 -7.05 -20.46
CA GLN A 9 5.70 -6.59 -20.77
C GLN A 9 4.75 -6.73 -19.59
N LYS A 10 4.88 -7.80 -18.80
CA LYS A 10 4.06 -7.99 -17.59
C LYS A 10 4.33 -6.91 -16.55
N LEU A 11 5.60 -6.54 -16.34
CA LEU A 11 5.98 -5.46 -15.44
C LEU A 11 5.45 -4.12 -15.94
N GLU A 12 5.64 -3.82 -17.22
CA GLU A 12 5.19 -2.57 -17.82
C GLU A 12 3.66 -2.39 -17.72
N LEU A 13 2.90 -3.42 -18.10
CA LEU A 13 1.44 -3.41 -17.99
C LEU A 13 0.95 -3.32 -16.54
N LEU A 14 1.71 -3.88 -15.59
CA LEU A 14 1.38 -3.81 -14.18
C LEU A 14 1.63 -2.41 -13.62
N THR A 15 2.72 -1.75 -14.01
CA THR A 15 2.98 -0.34 -13.67
C THR A 15 1.90 0.57 -14.26
N GLN A 16 1.58 0.42 -15.56
CA GLN A 16 0.51 1.19 -16.19
C GLN A 16 -0.85 0.96 -15.53
N TYR A 17 -1.15 -0.26 -15.10
CA TYR A 17 -2.37 -0.56 -14.35
C TYR A 17 -2.39 0.12 -12.98
N GLU A 18 -1.28 0.14 -12.25
CA GLU A 18 -1.16 0.79 -10.94
C GLU A 18 -1.30 2.32 -11.07
N ASP A 19 -0.72 2.91 -12.11
CA ASP A 19 -0.92 4.32 -12.45
C ASP A 19 -2.39 4.63 -12.78
N ALA A 20 -3.01 3.79 -13.63
CA ALA A 20 -4.43 3.93 -13.97
C ALA A 20 -5.35 3.75 -12.74
N CYS A 21 -4.96 2.95 -11.75
CA CYS A 21 -5.71 2.80 -10.51
C CYS A 21 -5.71 4.09 -9.68
N THR A 22 -4.63 4.87 -9.71
CA THR A 22 -4.56 6.18 -9.05
C THR A 22 -5.62 7.14 -9.60
N GLY A 23 -5.92 7.05 -10.91
CA GLY A 23 -6.98 7.80 -11.57
C GLY A 23 -8.39 7.20 -11.47
N LYS A 24 -8.58 6.06 -10.77
CA LYS A 24 -9.82 5.24 -10.80
C LYS A 24 -10.17 4.65 -12.18
N GLU A 25 -9.21 4.62 -13.10
CA GLU A 25 -9.36 4.15 -14.48
C GLU A 25 -8.86 2.71 -14.69
N GLY A 26 -8.39 2.04 -13.63
CA GLY A 26 -7.85 0.67 -13.73
C GLY A 26 -8.81 -0.33 -14.40
N GLY A 27 -10.13 -0.21 -14.18
CA GLY A 27 -11.13 -1.05 -14.85
C GLY A 27 -11.34 -0.74 -16.34
N ALA A 28 -11.07 0.49 -16.78
CA ALA A 28 -11.04 0.84 -18.20
C ALA A 28 -9.78 0.28 -18.86
N PHE A 29 -8.62 0.49 -18.23
CA PHE A 29 -7.34 -0.05 -18.67
C PHE A 29 -7.37 -1.57 -18.88
N LEU A 30 -7.94 -2.33 -17.92
CA LEU A 30 -8.08 -3.78 -18.06
C LEU A 30 -8.89 -4.18 -19.29
N ARG A 31 -9.98 -3.46 -19.60
CA ARG A 31 -10.82 -3.75 -20.77
C ARG A 31 -10.12 -3.40 -22.08
N GLU A 32 -9.41 -2.27 -22.12
CA GLU A 32 -8.62 -1.85 -23.28
C GLU A 32 -7.48 -2.83 -23.59
N GLN A 33 -6.79 -3.32 -22.57
CA GLN A 33 -5.69 -4.26 -22.73
C GLN A 33 -6.15 -5.72 -22.87
N GLY A 34 -7.45 -6.00 -22.66
CA GLY A 34 -8.02 -7.36 -22.65
C GLY A 34 -7.48 -8.21 -21.50
N LEU A 35 -7.19 -7.59 -20.36
CA LEU A 35 -6.63 -8.21 -19.16
C LEU A 35 -7.71 -8.47 -18.12
N TYR A 36 -7.48 -9.49 -17.30
CA TYR A 36 -8.33 -9.82 -16.16
C TYR A 36 -7.63 -9.43 -14.86
N SER A 37 -8.40 -9.01 -13.86
CA SER A 37 -7.88 -8.69 -12.51
C SER A 37 -7.09 -9.84 -11.89
N SER A 38 -7.48 -11.09 -12.17
CA SER A 38 -6.75 -12.29 -11.75
C SER A 38 -5.34 -12.36 -12.34
N GLN A 39 -5.15 -11.95 -13.61
CA GLN A 39 -3.83 -11.93 -14.24
C GLN A 39 -2.92 -10.88 -13.59
N ILE A 40 -3.45 -9.69 -13.32
CA ILE A 40 -2.71 -8.64 -12.60
C ILE A 40 -2.34 -9.10 -11.19
N ALA A 41 -3.26 -9.74 -10.47
CA ALA A 41 -2.98 -10.25 -9.13
C ALA A 41 -1.85 -11.29 -9.13
N GLU A 42 -1.84 -12.19 -10.11
CA GLU A 42 -0.75 -13.16 -10.28
C GLU A 42 0.57 -12.49 -10.66
N TRP A 43 0.55 -11.51 -11.57
CA TRP A 43 1.77 -10.78 -11.94
C TRP A 43 2.34 -9.96 -10.78
N ARG A 44 1.48 -9.43 -9.90
CA ARG A 44 1.90 -8.76 -8.67
C ARG A 44 2.65 -9.72 -7.75
N LYS A 45 2.11 -10.91 -7.51
CA LYS A 45 2.81 -11.95 -6.75
C LYS A 45 4.16 -12.31 -7.37
N LEU A 46 4.23 -12.44 -8.69
CA LEU A 46 5.49 -12.76 -9.39
C LEU A 46 6.51 -11.62 -9.29
N ARG A 47 6.08 -10.35 -9.34
CA ARG A 47 6.93 -9.18 -9.10
C ARG A 47 7.45 -9.15 -7.66
N ASP A 48 6.55 -9.34 -6.70
CA ASP A 48 6.86 -9.27 -5.28
C ASP A 48 7.78 -10.44 -4.87
N ALA A 49 7.66 -11.59 -5.53
CA ALA A 49 8.58 -12.71 -5.39
C ALA A 49 9.92 -12.51 -6.17
N GLY A 50 10.08 -11.43 -6.93
CA GLY A 50 11.27 -11.16 -7.76
C GLY A 50 11.41 -12.08 -8.98
N ALA A 51 10.37 -12.84 -9.32
CA ALA A 51 10.40 -13.82 -10.40
C ALA A 51 10.31 -13.23 -11.80
N LEU A 52 9.94 -11.93 -11.91
CA LEU A 52 9.91 -11.20 -13.17
C LEU A 52 11.22 -10.45 -13.48
N THR A 53 12.06 -10.23 -12.47
CA THR A 53 13.30 -9.44 -12.58
C THR A 53 14.45 -10.30 -13.11
N GLY A 54 15.16 -9.84 -14.14
CA GLY A 54 16.34 -10.54 -14.70
C GLY A 54 16.02 -11.70 -15.67
N LYS A 55 14.74 -12.01 -15.93
CA LYS A 55 14.33 -13.03 -16.91
C LYS A 55 14.46 -12.50 -18.34
N LYS A 56 15.05 -13.29 -19.25
CA LYS A 56 15.15 -12.93 -20.67
C LYS A 56 13.78 -13.05 -21.39
N PRO A 57 13.53 -12.27 -22.46
CA PRO A 57 12.35 -12.45 -23.30
C PRO A 57 12.26 -13.90 -23.82
N GLY A 58 11.14 -14.58 -23.55
CA GLY A 58 10.91 -15.97 -23.96
C GLY A 58 11.21 -17.03 -22.89
N GLU A 59 11.81 -16.66 -21.77
CA GLU A 59 12.04 -17.58 -20.65
C GLU A 59 10.71 -17.86 -19.92
N THR A 60 10.38 -19.13 -19.73
CA THR A 60 9.17 -19.51 -19.00
C THR A 60 9.35 -19.17 -17.53
N ILE A 61 8.35 -18.49 -16.97
CA ILE A 61 8.27 -18.28 -15.52
C ILE A 61 7.78 -19.62 -14.94
N GLY A 62 8.71 -20.39 -14.41
CA GLY A 62 8.44 -21.65 -13.71
C GLY A 62 7.78 -21.41 -12.35
N LYS A 63 7.66 -22.48 -11.55
CA LYS A 63 7.27 -22.36 -10.15
C LYS A 63 8.27 -21.46 -9.42
N LEU A 64 7.76 -20.66 -8.48
CA LEU A 64 8.59 -19.84 -7.60
C LEU A 64 9.57 -20.74 -6.82
N SER A 65 10.82 -20.30 -6.70
CA SER A 65 11.79 -20.95 -5.82
C SER A 65 11.41 -20.72 -4.35
N ALA A 66 11.95 -21.53 -3.44
CA ALA A 66 11.73 -21.35 -2.00
C ALA A 66 12.15 -19.95 -1.52
N GLU A 67 13.27 -19.44 -2.04
CA GLU A 67 13.76 -18.08 -1.76
C GLU A 67 12.77 -17.02 -2.23
N GLN A 68 12.20 -17.17 -3.43
CA GLN A 68 11.22 -16.23 -3.99
C GLN A 68 9.91 -16.22 -3.19
N VAL A 69 9.48 -17.37 -2.69
CA VAL A 69 8.33 -17.47 -1.79
C VAL A 69 8.61 -16.75 -0.46
N GLU A 70 9.80 -16.93 0.11
CA GLU A 70 10.18 -16.29 1.36
C GLU A 70 10.33 -14.78 1.19
N ILE A 71 10.90 -14.31 0.08
CA ILE A 71 10.96 -12.87 -0.26
C ILE A 71 9.54 -12.28 -0.32
N ALA A 72 8.60 -12.95 -1.00
CA ALA A 72 7.22 -12.49 -1.07
C ALA A 72 6.55 -12.45 0.32
N ARG A 73 6.83 -13.45 1.17
CA ARG A 73 6.33 -13.51 2.54
C ARG A 73 6.88 -12.35 3.38
N LEU A 74 8.19 -12.14 3.35
CA LEU A 74 8.87 -11.09 4.12
C LEU A 74 8.39 -9.69 3.69
N ARG A 75 8.25 -9.45 2.38
CA ARG A 75 7.70 -8.19 1.87
C ARG A 75 6.29 -7.91 2.38
N ARG A 76 5.43 -8.92 2.41
CA ARG A 76 4.08 -8.80 2.95
C ARG A 76 4.08 -8.51 4.46
N GLN A 77 4.98 -9.15 5.21
CA GLN A 77 5.11 -8.90 6.65
C GLN A 77 5.57 -7.47 6.92
N LEU A 78 6.53 -6.98 6.11
CA LEU A 78 7.04 -5.62 6.17
C LEU A 78 5.91 -4.60 5.91
N GLU A 79 5.16 -4.74 4.83
CA GLU A 79 4.01 -3.86 4.51
C GLU A 79 2.98 -3.82 5.65
N VAL A 80 2.64 -4.97 6.23
CA VAL A 80 1.71 -5.05 7.36
C VAL A 80 2.27 -4.36 8.60
N SER A 81 3.57 -4.53 8.87
CA SER A 81 4.22 -3.89 10.02
C SER A 81 4.32 -2.38 9.88
N GLU A 82 4.66 -1.89 8.68
CA GLU A 82 4.71 -0.45 8.36
C GLU A 82 3.32 0.16 8.45
N GLY A 83 2.30 -0.48 7.88
CA GLY A 83 0.92 0.02 8.00
C GLY A 83 0.38 0.00 9.44
N ARG A 84 0.93 -0.84 10.33
CA ARG A 84 0.62 -0.75 11.77
C ARG A 84 1.34 0.42 12.43
N LEU A 85 2.61 0.65 12.07
CA LEU A 85 3.41 1.76 12.56
C LEU A 85 2.74 3.10 12.21
N GLU A 86 2.38 3.30 10.95
CA GLU A 86 1.69 4.52 10.48
C GLU A 86 0.40 4.79 11.26
N ARG A 87 -0.39 3.75 11.54
CA ARG A 87 -1.63 3.88 12.36
C ARG A 87 -1.32 4.27 13.79
N THR A 88 -0.27 3.69 14.39
CA THR A 88 0.13 4.04 15.76
C THR A 88 0.66 5.46 15.84
N GLU A 89 1.46 5.90 14.87
CA GLU A 89 1.96 7.26 14.78
C GLU A 89 0.83 8.27 14.57
N ALA A 90 -0.15 7.96 13.72
CA ALA A 90 -1.34 8.77 13.54
C ALA A 90 -2.15 8.90 14.85
N ALA A 91 -2.29 7.81 15.60
CA ALA A 91 -2.97 7.82 16.89
C ALA A 91 -2.21 8.67 17.93
N LEU A 92 -0.89 8.54 18.01
CA LEU A 92 -0.04 9.39 18.86
C LEU A 92 -0.22 10.87 18.51
N GLY A 93 -0.16 11.22 17.23
CA GLY A 93 -0.36 12.60 16.77
C GLY A 93 -1.76 13.16 17.06
N ILE A 94 -2.80 12.33 17.19
CA ILE A 94 -4.13 12.75 17.66
C ILE A 94 -4.10 13.00 19.17
N MET A 95 -3.49 12.11 19.94
CA MET A 95 -3.39 12.26 21.40
C MET A 95 -2.58 13.49 21.79
N GLU A 96 -1.49 13.80 21.09
CA GLU A 96 -0.72 15.04 21.28
C GLU A 96 -1.57 16.29 21.04
N LYS A 97 -2.35 16.31 19.94
CA LYS A 97 -3.28 17.41 19.65
C LYS A 97 -4.36 17.55 20.72
N LEU A 98 -4.90 16.44 21.22
CA LEU A 98 -5.87 16.45 22.31
C LEU A 98 -5.26 17.00 23.61
N SER A 99 -4.05 16.57 23.97
CA SER A 99 -3.34 17.09 25.16
C SER A 99 -3.12 18.60 25.06
N ALA A 100 -2.63 19.09 23.92
CA ALA A 100 -2.44 20.52 23.69
C ALA A 100 -3.76 21.30 23.75
N PHE A 101 -4.86 20.73 23.23
CA PHE A 101 -6.19 21.33 23.33
C PHE A 101 -6.64 21.47 24.79
N PHE A 102 -6.48 20.41 25.60
CA PHE A 102 -6.83 20.46 27.03
C PHE A 102 -5.96 21.45 27.80
N GLU A 103 -4.65 21.51 27.54
CA GLU A 103 -3.76 22.50 28.17
C GLU A 103 -4.16 23.94 27.86
N ASN A 104 -4.57 24.23 26.62
CA ASN A 104 -5.05 25.54 26.23
C ASN A 104 -6.40 25.87 26.91
N ALA A 105 -7.33 24.92 26.97
CA ALA A 105 -8.61 25.09 27.63
C ALA A 105 -8.45 25.37 29.14
N ILE A 106 -7.49 24.73 29.80
CA ILE A 106 -7.16 25.01 31.21
C ILE A 106 -6.60 26.42 31.38
N LYS A 107 -5.73 26.88 30.46
CA LYS A 107 -5.15 28.23 30.49
C LYS A 107 -6.17 29.34 30.19
N GLU A 108 -7.17 29.06 29.37
CA GLU A 108 -8.23 30.03 29.02
C GLU A 108 -9.36 30.11 30.05
N SER A 109 -9.47 29.16 30.99
CA SER A 109 -10.45 29.25 32.08
C SER A 109 -9.98 30.25 33.14
N PRO A 110 -10.64 31.42 33.30
CA PRO A 110 -10.33 32.31 34.41
C PRO A 110 -10.94 31.72 35.67
N ASP A 111 -10.08 31.39 36.63
CA ASP A 111 -10.49 31.09 37.99
C ASP A 111 -10.94 32.42 38.63
N GLU A 112 -12.22 32.76 38.50
CA GLU A 112 -12.80 33.95 39.14
C GLU A 112 -13.52 33.51 40.44
N PRO A 113 -12.88 33.62 41.63
CA PRO A 113 -13.57 33.36 42.88
C PRO A 113 -14.54 34.51 43.14
N LYS A 114 -15.83 34.32 42.83
CA LYS A 114 -16.88 35.24 43.27
C LYS A 114 -16.99 35.18 44.79
N SER A 115 -16.31 36.10 45.46
CA SER A 115 -16.44 36.35 46.89
C SER A 115 -17.92 36.58 47.24
N ARG A 116 -18.52 35.68 48.02
CA ARG A 116 -19.85 35.89 48.60
C ARG A 116 -19.66 36.61 49.93
N LYS A 117 -19.82 37.94 49.93
CA LYS A 117 -20.04 38.70 51.17
C LYS A 117 -21.50 38.51 51.58
N LYS A 118 -21.72 37.97 52.79
CA LYS A 118 -22.85 38.30 53.66
C LYS A 118 -22.39 38.12 55.10
#